data_AF-A0A4Q7MXI5-F1
#
_entry.id   AF-A0A4Q7MXI5-F1
#
_cell.length_a   1.000
_cell.length_b   1.000
_cell.length_c   1.000
_cell.angle_alpha   90.00
_cell.angle_beta   90.00
_cell.angle_gamma   90.00
#
_symmetry.space_group_name_H-M   'P 1'
#
loop_
_entity.id
_entity.type
_entity.pdbx_description
1 polymer ?
#
loop_
_entity_poly.entity_id
_entity_poly.type
_entity_poly.pdbx_seq_one_letter_code
_entity_poly.pdbx_strand_id
1 'polypeptide(L)' 'MTNITPAVLRPKEAAAYIGVSVPSFWRFAKEDPTFPATFKIATNSTAVMRADLDAWLKAKREAAQ' A
#
# COMPACT_ATOMS: atom_id res chain seq x y z
N MET A 1 22.71 14.53 1.69
CA MET A 1 21.33 14.55 2.22
C MET A 1 20.84 13.13 2.30
N THR A 2 20.62 12.60 3.51
CA THR A 2 20.07 11.25 3.70
C THR A 2 18.58 11.29 3.39
N ASN A 3 18.19 10.79 2.22
CA ASN A 3 16.78 10.60 1.90
C ASN A 3 16.22 9.51 2.83
N ILE A 4 15.57 9.93 3.91
CA ILE A 4 14.80 9.03 4.77
C ILE A 4 13.62 8.56 3.93
N THR A 5 13.73 7.37 3.37
CA THR A 5 12.60 6.72 2.73
C THR A 5 11.63 6.32 3.84
N PRO A 6 10.40 6.86 3.86
CA PRO A 6 9.47 6.52 4.93
C PRO A 6 9.13 5.02 4.83
N ALA A 7 9.32 4.30 5.94
CA ALA A 7 8.99 2.88 6.02
C ALA A 7 7.48 2.62 5.85
N VAL A 8 6.67 3.66 6.08
CA VAL A 8 5.21 3.63 6.07
C VAL A 8 4.71 4.68 5.07
N LEU A 9 3.79 4.27 4.21
CA LEU A 9 3.17 5.10 3.19
C LEU A 9 1.72 5.39 3.57
N ARG A 10 1.28 6.64 3.41
CA ARG A 10 -0.15 6.98 3.52
C ARG A 10 -0.91 6.40 2.32
N PRO A 11 -2.22 6.13 2.40
CA PRO A 11 -3.02 5.62 1.28
C PRO A 11 -2.84 6.40 -0.02
N LYS A 12 -2.65 7.72 0.06
CA LYS A 12 -2.39 8.57 -1.12
C LYS A 12 -1.03 8.26 -1.77
N GLU A 13 0.01 8.08 -0.96
CA GLU A 13 1.35 7.76 -1.45
C GLU A 13 1.44 6.30 -1.89
N ALA A 14 0.81 5.39 -1.14
CA ALA A 14 0.70 3.98 -1.48
C ALA A 14 -0.03 3.78 -2.82
N ALA A 15 -1.15 4.47 -3.03
CA ALA A 15 -1.88 4.45 -4.29
C ALA A 15 -1.02 4.97 -5.45
N ALA A 16 -0.31 6.08 -5.25
CA ALA A 16 0.63 6.61 -6.25
C ALA A 16 1.79 5.63 -6.53
N TYR A 17 2.29 4.95 -5.50
CA TYR A 17 3.39 3.97 -5.62
C TYR A 17 2.99 2.75 -6.46
N ILE A 18 1.78 2.21 -6.24
CA ILE A 18 1.26 1.09 -7.01
C ILE A 18 0.61 1.51 -8.34
N GLY A 19 0.59 2.81 -8.65
CA GLY A 19 0.06 3.35 -9.91
C GLY A 19 -1.46 3.37 -10.02
N VAL A 20 -2.19 3.46 -8.90
CA VAL A 20 -3.67 3.46 -8.87
C VAL A 20 -4.24 4.67 -8.15
N SER A 21 -5.55 4.90 -8.32
CA SER A 21 -6.30 5.92 -7.61
C SER A 21 -6.53 5.54 -6.14
N VAL A 22 -6.58 6.51 -5.22
CA VAL A 22 -6.94 6.29 -3.80
C VAL A 22 -8.24 5.49 -3.60
N PRO A 23 -9.35 5.73 -4.32
CA PRO A 23 -10.53 4.88 -4.20
C PRO A 23 -10.28 3.43 -4.63
N SER A 24 -9.47 3.20 -5.66
CA SER A 24 -9.07 1.85 -6.07
C SER A 24 -8.22 1.16 -5.00
N PHE A 25 -7.32 1.91 -4.36
CA PHE A 25 -6.55 1.41 -3.21
C PHE A 25 -7.48 0.89 -2.09
N TRP A 26 -8.50 1.68 -1.69
CA TRP A 26 -9.47 1.25 -0.66
C TRP A 26 -10.33 0.09 -1.13
N ARG A 27 -10.63 0.03 -2.42
CA ARG A 27 -11.37 -1.07 -3.02
C ARG A 27 -10.55 -2.36 -2.96
N PHE A 28 -9.26 -2.35 -3.32
CA PHE A 28 -8.36 -3.50 -3.14
C PHE A 28 -8.21 -3.89 -1.67
N ALA A 29 -8.04 -2.92 -0.76
CA ALA A 29 -7.97 -3.19 0.67
C ALA A 29 -9.25 -3.86 1.23
N LYS A 30 -10.40 -3.71 0.56
CA LYS A 30 -11.67 -4.32 0.96
C LYS A 30 -11.96 -5.64 0.24
N GLU A 31 -11.67 -5.72 -1.05
CA GLU A 31 -12.01 -6.87 -1.91
C GLU A 31 -10.90 -7.93 -1.94
N ASP A 32 -9.64 -7.52 -1.82
CA ASP A 32 -8.47 -8.36 -2.03
C ASP A 32 -7.91 -8.75 -0.64
N PRO A 33 -8.17 -9.97 -0.14
CA PRO A 33 -7.71 -10.39 1.19
C PRO A 33 -6.18 -10.53 1.28
N THR A 34 -5.49 -10.53 0.15
CA THR A 34 -4.02 -10.52 0.06
C THR A 34 -3.46 -9.10 0.14
N PHE A 35 -4.30 -8.07 0.06
CA PHE A 35 -3.84 -6.68 0.15
C PHE A 35 -3.20 -6.39 1.51
N PRO A 36 -2.11 -5.61 1.54
CA PRO A 36 -1.38 -5.36 2.77
C PRO A 36 -2.24 -4.70 3.84
N ALA A 37 -2.09 -5.18 5.08
CA ALA A 37 -2.88 -4.72 6.20
C ALA A 37 -2.56 -3.26 6.51
N THR A 38 -3.56 -2.40 6.34
CA THR A 38 -3.44 -0.99 6.70
C THR A 38 -3.64 -0.81 8.20
N PHE A 39 -2.85 0.05 8.83
CA PHE A 39 -2.96 0.37 10.26
C PHE A 39 -3.14 1.87 10.47
N LYS A 40 -3.78 2.25 11.58
CA LYS A 40 -3.98 3.66 11.94
C LYS A 40 -2.73 4.19 12.64
N ILE A 41 -2.11 5.22 12.07
CA ILE A 41 -1.06 6.02 12.72
C ILE A 41 -1.69 7.03 13.70
N ALA A 42 -2.82 7.61 13.32
CA ALA A 42 -3.57 8.57 14.14
C ALA A 42 -5.07 8.42 13.88
N THR A 43 -5.90 9.12 14.68
CA THR A 43 -7.38 9.07 14.61
C THR A 43 -7.94 9.15 13.20
N ASN A 44 -7.36 10.00 12.33
CA ASN A 44 -7.75 10.20 10.93
C ASN A 44 -6.62 9.90 9.93
N SER A 45 -5.64 9.08 10.29
CA SER A 45 -4.53 8.75 9.39
C SER A 45 -4.23 7.26 9.42
N THR A 46 -4.56 6.61 8.32
CA THR A 46 -4.16 5.23 8.01
C THR A 46 -2.83 5.24 7.27
N ALA A 47 -2.01 4.21 7.45
CA ALA A 47 -0.81 3.96 6.69
C ALA A 47 -0.64 2.46 6.42
N VAL A 48 0.26 2.16 5.50
CA VAL A 48 0.62 0.81 5.10
C VAL A 48 2.13 0.72 5.00
N MET A 49 2.71 -0.43 5.36
CA MET A 49 4.15 -0.62 5.22
C MET A 49 4.53 -0.76 3.74
N ARG A 50 5.62 -0.11 3.34
CA ARG A 50 6.13 -0.22 1.97
C ARG A 50 6.54 -1.64 1.62
N ALA A 51 7.16 -2.37 2.54
CA ALA A 51 7.58 -3.76 2.33
C ALA A 51 6.39 -4.68 2.03
N ASP A 52 5.26 -4.44 2.68
CA ASP A 52 4.02 -5.18 2.51
C ASP A 52 3.38 -4.92 1.13
N LEU A 53 3.38 -3.66 0.67
CA LEU A 53 2.98 -3.31 -0.70
C LEU A 53 3.88 -3.97 -1.76
N ASP A 54 5.20 -4.01 -1.50
CA ASP A 54 6.16 -4.64 -2.41
C ASP A 54 5.92 -6.16 -2.52
N ALA A 55 5.70 -6.83 -1.39
CA ALA A 55 5.34 -8.25 -1.35
C ALA A 55 4.04 -8.53 -2.11
N TRP A 56 3.01 -7.69 -1.94
CA TRP A 56 1.76 -7.83 -2.68
C TRP A 56 1.93 -7.61 -4.19
N LEU A 57 2.70 -6.60 -4.61
CA LEU A 57 3.02 -6.37 -6.02
C LEU A 57 3.76 -7.57 -6.63
N LYS A 58 4.71 -8.14 -5.89
CA LYS A 58 5.45 -9.32 -6.31
C LYS A 58 4.50 -10.52 -6.48
N ALA A 59 3.63 -10.78 -5.51
CA ALA A 59 2.65 -11.85 -5.59
C ALA A 59 1.67 -11.66 -6.76
N LYS A 60 1.21 -10.43 -7.02
CA LYS A 60 0.36 -10.12 -8.19
C LYS A 60 1.09 -10.35 -9.50
N ARG A 61 2.39 -10.03 -9.58
CA ARG A 61 3.22 -10.31 -10.76
C ARG A 61 3.37 -11.81 -11.00
N GLU A 62 3.62 -12.59 -9.95
CA GLU A 62 3.74 -14.05 -10.03
C GLU A 62 2.41 -14.73 -10.40
N ALA A 63 1.27 -14.22 -9.91
CA ALA A 63 -0.05 -14.75 -10.25
C ALA A 63 -0.51 -14.38 -11.68
N ALA A 64 0.05 -13.32 -12.27
CA ALA A 64 -0.27 -12.87 -13.62
C ALA A 64 0.62 -13.50 -14.72
N GLN A 65 1.67 -14.22 -14.34
CA GLN A 65 2.61 -14.91 -15.23
C GLN A 65 2.24 -16.38 -15.36
#